data_AF-A0A291T7N8-F1
#
_entry.id   AF-A0A291T7N8-F1
#
_cell.length_a   1.000
_cell.length_b   1.000
_cell.length_c   1.000
_cell.angle_alpha   90.00
_cell.angle_beta   90.00
_cell.angle_gamma   90.00
#
_symmetry.space_group_name_H-M   'P 1'
#
loop_
_entity.id
_entity.type
_entity.pdbx_description
1 polymer ?
#
loop_
_entity_poly.entity_id
_entity_poly.type
_entity_poly.pdbx_seq_one_letter_code
_entity_poly.pdbx_strand_id
1 'polypeptide(L)'
;MTYASTIILGLLALWQNQRFKEENDKSQERLEKISNRTNELQIISQLIEHENERINLLRKLFQEFFEVCSCSNIVAEYRDASKNKADNLSSSTRRASQIRISYQILIQQLFMDKRKNTQVDSLVEYAGKLSTSAIGLILSFTIEQEESHLKNDENGEIKRLTNKQLQIEEALNKEFYIYITALEKERNALLFEDHSLKELQEMYQQREEYGKI
;
A
#
# COMPACT_ATOMS: atom_id res chain seq x y z
N MET A 1 81.49 7.32 16.31
CA MET A 1 80.31 7.39 17.20
C MET A 1 79.09 8.01 16.51
N THR A 2 79.23 9.02 15.64
CA THR A 2 78.11 9.72 14.97
C THR A 2 77.41 8.90 13.88
N TYR A 3 78.14 8.16 13.05
CA TYR A 3 77.56 7.35 11.94
C TYR A 3 76.61 6.24 12.41
N ALA A 4 76.92 5.57 13.52
CA ALA A 4 76.06 4.54 14.08
C ALA A 4 74.73 5.13 14.60
N SER A 5 74.78 6.31 15.20
CA SER A 5 73.58 7.02 15.69
C SER A 5 72.63 7.39 14.53
N THR A 6 73.17 7.89 13.41
CA THR A 6 72.37 8.25 12.23
C THR A 6 71.72 7.04 11.55
N ILE A 7 72.42 5.90 11.48
CA ILE A 7 71.86 4.65 10.94
C ILE A 7 70.74 4.11 11.84
N ILE A 8 70.92 4.15 13.16
CA ILE A 8 69.90 3.74 14.14
C ILE A 8 68.65 4.64 14.04
N LEU A 9 68.84 5.96 13.91
CA LEU A 9 67.75 6.92 13.69
C LEU A 9 67.02 6.69 12.36
N GLY A 10 67.74 6.37 11.28
CA GLY A 10 67.15 6.04 9.99
C GLY A 10 66.32 4.75 10.03
N LEU A 11 66.81 3.70 10.71
CA LEU A 11 66.06 2.46 10.91
C LEU A 11 64.82 2.68 11.78
N LEU A 12 64.93 3.49 12.83
CA LEU A 12 63.80 3.83 13.70
C LEU A 12 62.71 4.58 12.92
N ALA A 13 63.10 5.53 12.06
CA ALA A 13 62.18 6.27 11.21
C ALA A 13 61.48 5.35 10.19
N LEU A 14 62.20 4.40 9.58
CA LEU A 14 61.61 3.40 8.69
C LEU A 14 60.61 2.50 9.43
N TRP A 15 60.97 2.04 10.63
CA TRP A 15 60.08 1.22 11.46
C TRP A 15 58.82 1.97 11.89
N GLN A 16 58.96 3.24 12.32
CA GLN A 16 57.82 4.10 12.63
C GLN A 16 56.92 4.31 11.42
N ASN A 17 57.48 4.64 10.25
CA ASN A 17 56.72 4.81 9.02
C ASN A 17 55.95 3.54 8.64
N GLN A 18 56.56 2.37 8.80
CA GLN A 18 55.90 1.10 8.51
C GLN A 18 54.73 0.84 9.46
N ARG A 19 54.91 1.11 10.77
CA ARG A 19 53.83 1.01 11.75
C ARG A 19 52.70 2.00 11.50
N PHE A 20 53.01 3.25 11.16
CA PHE A 20 52.02 4.25 10.79
C PHE A 20 51.21 3.83 9.56
N LYS A 21 51.86 3.22 8.57
CA LYS A 21 51.18 2.70 7.38
C LYS A 21 50.21 1.58 7.74
N GLU A 22 50.63 0.61 8.55
CA GLU A 22 49.77 -0.49 9.00
C GLU A 22 48.57 -0.02 9.84
N GLU A 23 48.78 0.98 10.72
CA GLU A 23 47.70 1.57 11.52
C GLU A 23 46.72 2.37 10.65
N ASN A 24 47.22 3.05 9.61
CA ASN A 24 46.40 3.77 8.66
C ASN A 24 45.60 2.82 7.75
N ASP A 25 46.22 1.77 7.23
CA ASP A 25 45.55 0.75 6.40
C ASP A 25 44.41 0.07 7.20
N LYS A 26 44.63 -0.28 8.48
CA LYS A 26 43.57 -0.81 9.37
C LYS A 26 42.47 0.20 9.65
N SER A 27 42.82 1.49 9.74
CA SER A 27 41.84 2.55 9.96
C SER A 27 41.00 2.80 8.70
N GLN A 28 41.61 2.73 7.51
CA GLN A 28 40.92 2.77 6.23
C GLN A 28 39.97 1.58 6.07
N GLU A 29 40.40 0.36 6.36
CA GLU A 29 39.53 -0.83 6.29
C GLU A 29 38.31 -0.71 7.22
N ARG A 30 38.50 -0.16 8.44
CA ARG A 30 37.40 0.12 9.37
C ARG A 30 36.45 1.19 8.83
N LEU A 31 36.98 2.26 8.24
CA LEU A 31 36.19 3.32 7.64
C LEU A 31 35.38 2.83 6.44
N GLU A 32 35.97 1.99 5.58
CA GLU A 32 35.25 1.36 4.46
C GLU A 32 34.11 0.47 4.96
N LYS A 33 34.35 -0.36 5.98
CA LYS A 33 33.30 -1.18 6.61
C LYS A 33 32.18 -0.33 7.20
N ILE A 34 32.52 0.75 7.91
CA ILE A 34 31.53 1.69 8.48
C ILE A 34 30.76 2.40 7.36
N SER A 35 31.44 2.85 6.32
CA SER A 35 30.83 3.55 5.19
C SER A 35 29.85 2.64 4.44
N ASN A 36 30.22 1.38 4.18
CA ASN A 36 29.34 0.41 3.54
C ASN A 36 28.09 0.13 4.38
N ARG A 37 28.27 -0.09 5.69
CA ARG A 37 27.16 -0.31 6.62
C ARG A 37 26.23 0.90 6.73
N THR A 38 26.80 2.11 6.61
CA THR A 38 26.01 3.35 6.61
C THR A 38 25.16 3.47 5.34
N ASN A 39 25.73 3.12 4.18
CA ASN A 39 24.99 3.09 2.92
C ASN A 39 23.87 2.03 2.95
N GLU A 40 24.13 0.85 3.50
CA GLU A 40 23.14 -0.22 3.71
C GLU A 40 21.95 0.28 4.55
N LEU A 41 22.25 0.89 5.71
CA LEU A 41 21.21 1.45 6.59
C LEU A 41 20.42 2.58 5.91
N GLN A 42 21.09 3.42 5.11
CA GLN A 42 20.41 4.49 4.37
C GLN A 42 19.43 3.92 3.33
N ILE A 43 19.82 2.87 2.60
CA ILE A 43 18.94 2.20 1.63
C ILE A 43 17.75 1.55 2.35
N ILE A 44 17.99 0.86 3.47
CA ILE A 44 16.91 0.26 4.29
C ILE A 44 15.94 1.34 4.78
N SER A 45 16.45 2.49 5.24
CA SER A 45 15.61 3.60 5.70
C SER A 45 14.70 4.12 4.59
N GLN A 46 15.25 4.40 3.40
CA GLN A 46 14.47 4.85 2.24
C GLN A 46 13.43 3.82 1.81
N LEU A 47 13.77 2.53 1.90
CA LEU A 47 12.86 1.45 1.59
C LEU A 47 11.66 1.42 2.55
N ILE A 48 11.92 1.56 3.85
CA ILE A 48 10.86 1.60 4.87
C ILE A 48 9.96 2.82 4.67
N GLU A 49 10.53 3.98 4.33
CA GLU A 49 9.76 5.18 4.01
C GLU A 49 8.83 4.95 2.81
N HIS A 50 9.36 4.41 1.71
CA HIS A 50 8.57 4.09 0.53
C HIS A 50 7.44 3.08 0.83
N GLU A 51 7.73 2.02 1.59
CA GLU A 51 6.72 1.03 2.00
C GLU A 51 5.65 1.64 2.92
N ASN A 52 6.03 2.57 3.80
CA ASN A 52 5.08 3.33 4.62
C ASN A 52 4.16 4.22 3.78
N GLU A 53 4.73 4.97 2.84
CA GLU A 53 3.96 5.82 1.93
C GLU A 53 2.97 4.99 1.12
N ARG A 54 3.40 3.82 0.63
CA ARG A 54 2.54 2.88 -0.11
C ARG A 54 1.38 2.36 0.74
N ILE A 55 1.65 1.88 1.96
CA ILE A 55 0.59 1.39 2.87
C ILE A 55 -0.41 2.51 3.20
N ASN A 56 0.08 3.73 3.43
CA ASN A 56 -0.77 4.89 3.71
C ASN A 56 -1.63 5.29 2.51
N LEU A 57 -1.06 5.28 1.31
CA LEU A 57 -1.79 5.53 0.06
C LEU A 57 -2.91 4.49 -0.10
N LEU A 58 -2.61 3.21 0.11
CA LEU A 58 -3.59 2.15 -0.04
C LEU A 58 -4.75 2.28 0.96
N ARG A 59 -4.45 2.60 2.23
CA ARG A 59 -5.48 2.89 3.25
C ARG A 59 -6.40 4.03 2.83
N LYS A 60 -5.82 5.12 2.30
CA LYS A 60 -6.58 6.27 1.83
C LYS A 60 -7.51 5.91 0.67
N LEU A 61 -6.98 5.23 -0.35
CA LEU A 61 -7.77 4.83 -1.52
C LEU A 61 -8.87 3.83 -1.16
N PHE A 62 -8.59 2.90 -0.25
CA PHE A 62 -9.59 1.98 0.26
C PHE A 62 -10.71 2.72 0.99
N GLN A 63 -10.37 3.66 1.87
CA GLN A 63 -11.34 4.47 2.61
C GLN A 63 -12.22 5.28 1.66
N GLU A 64 -11.63 5.95 0.67
CA GLU A 64 -12.37 6.72 -0.35
C GLU A 64 -13.34 5.81 -1.13
N PHE A 65 -12.88 4.62 -1.54
CA PHE A 65 -13.74 3.62 -2.19
C PHE A 65 -14.88 3.15 -1.29
N PHE A 66 -14.57 2.82 -0.04
CA PHE A 66 -15.50 2.26 0.94
C PHE A 66 -16.60 3.27 1.31
N GLU A 67 -16.23 4.53 1.54
CA GLU A 67 -17.19 5.61 1.84
C GLU A 67 -18.16 5.88 0.70
N VAL A 68 -17.66 5.84 -0.54
CA VAL A 68 -18.48 6.06 -1.74
C VAL A 68 -19.47 4.91 -1.92
N CYS A 69 -19.09 3.68 -1.56
CA CYS A 69 -19.93 2.48 -1.63
C CYS A 69 -20.80 2.23 -0.38
N SER A 70 -20.61 3.00 0.70
CA SER A 70 -21.24 2.75 1.99
C SER A 70 -22.78 2.72 1.92
N CYS A 71 -23.35 1.65 2.48
CA CYS A 71 -24.77 1.40 2.53
C CYS A 71 -25.52 2.51 3.24
N SER A 72 -24.98 3.00 4.37
CA SER A 72 -25.61 4.07 5.14
C SER A 72 -25.69 5.36 4.32
N ASN A 73 -24.64 5.70 3.58
CA ASN A 73 -24.58 6.87 2.71
C ASN A 73 -25.59 6.75 1.56
N ILE A 74 -25.64 5.59 0.92
CA ILE A 74 -26.58 5.33 -0.19
C ILE A 74 -28.03 5.42 0.31
N VAL A 75 -28.36 4.74 1.40
CA VAL A 75 -29.71 4.76 1.96
C VAL A 75 -30.10 6.17 2.38
N ALA A 76 -29.22 6.93 3.05
CA ALA A 76 -29.52 8.30 3.45
C ALA A 76 -29.74 9.24 2.24
N GLU A 77 -28.98 9.07 1.17
CA GLU A 77 -29.04 9.97 0.00
C GLU A 77 -30.26 9.71 -0.90
N TYR A 78 -30.72 8.45 -0.99
CA TYR A 78 -31.73 8.02 -1.97
C TYR A 78 -33.05 7.50 -1.37
N ARG A 79 -33.14 7.26 -0.06
CA ARG A 79 -34.41 6.86 0.59
C ARG A 79 -35.46 7.97 0.58
N ASP A 80 -35.05 9.23 0.61
CA ASP A 80 -35.97 10.36 0.66
C ASP A 80 -36.51 10.69 -0.75
N ALA A 81 -37.79 10.37 -0.97
CA ALA A 81 -38.53 10.62 -2.21
C ALA A 81 -38.83 12.11 -2.49
N SER A 82 -38.28 13.05 -1.71
CA SER A 82 -38.59 14.48 -1.83
C SER A 82 -37.83 15.19 -2.96
N LYS A 83 -36.83 14.55 -3.55
CA LYS A 83 -36.01 15.11 -4.63
C LYS A 83 -36.72 14.93 -5.98
N ASN A 84 -36.63 15.95 -6.85
CA ASN A 84 -37.22 15.91 -8.18
C ASN A 84 -36.63 14.79 -9.04
N LYS A 85 -37.43 14.18 -9.92
CA LYS A 85 -37.06 12.99 -10.71
C LYS A 85 -35.78 13.16 -11.54
N ALA A 86 -35.61 14.31 -12.19
CA ALA A 86 -34.41 14.60 -12.98
C ALA A 86 -33.14 14.75 -12.11
N ASP A 87 -33.28 15.26 -10.89
CA ASP A 87 -32.18 15.45 -9.94
C ASP A 87 -31.73 14.11 -9.35
N ASN A 88 -32.64 13.14 -9.19
CA ASN A 88 -32.32 11.80 -8.72
C ASN A 88 -31.58 10.96 -9.76
N LEU A 89 -31.99 11.03 -11.03
CA LEU A 89 -31.30 10.31 -12.10
C LEU A 89 -29.88 10.85 -12.34
N SER A 90 -29.71 12.17 -12.30
CA SER A 90 -28.39 12.80 -12.45
C SER A 90 -27.47 12.52 -11.26
N SER A 91 -27.99 12.57 -10.03
CA SER A 91 -27.23 12.23 -8.82
C SER A 91 -26.85 10.75 -8.76
N SER A 92 -27.76 9.83 -9.10
CA SER A 92 -27.48 8.38 -9.15
C SER A 92 -26.42 8.04 -10.18
N THR A 93 -26.50 8.64 -11.37
CA THR A 93 -25.48 8.48 -12.43
C THR A 93 -24.12 9.00 -11.98
N ARG A 94 -24.08 10.18 -11.34
CA ARG A 94 -22.84 10.76 -10.80
C ARG A 94 -22.24 9.85 -9.73
N ARG A 95 -23.04 9.34 -8.80
CA ARG A 95 -22.59 8.46 -7.72
C ARG A 95 -22.06 7.13 -8.27
N ALA A 96 -22.75 6.53 -9.23
CA ALA A 96 -22.28 5.30 -9.90
C ALA A 96 -20.95 5.52 -10.63
N SER A 97 -20.74 6.69 -11.26
CA SER A 97 -19.46 7.06 -11.86
C SER A 97 -18.35 7.16 -10.81
N GLN A 98 -18.63 7.81 -9.68
CA GLN A 98 -17.67 7.90 -8.57
C GLN A 98 -17.26 6.53 -8.02
N ILE A 99 -18.23 5.60 -7.85
CA ILE A 99 -17.96 4.21 -7.44
C ILE A 99 -17.00 3.53 -8.43
N ARG A 100 -17.24 3.67 -9.73
CA ARG A 100 -16.41 3.05 -10.76
C ARG A 100 -14.99 3.61 -10.76
N ILE A 101 -14.86 4.92 -10.64
CA ILE A 101 -13.55 5.60 -10.61
C ILE A 101 -12.76 5.18 -9.38
N SER A 102 -13.37 5.23 -8.19
CA SER A 102 -12.68 4.85 -6.94
C SER A 102 -12.30 3.37 -6.93
N TYR A 103 -13.17 2.49 -7.44
CA TYR A 103 -12.85 1.08 -7.65
C TYR A 103 -11.64 0.90 -8.58
N GLN A 104 -11.64 1.57 -9.73
CA GLN A 104 -10.54 1.43 -10.70
C GLN A 104 -9.20 1.88 -10.10
N ILE A 105 -9.17 3.00 -9.38
CA ILE A 105 -7.96 3.52 -8.75
C ILE A 105 -7.44 2.54 -7.68
N LEU A 106 -8.32 2.01 -6.83
CA LEU A 106 -7.96 1.02 -5.81
C LEU A 106 -7.38 -0.25 -6.43
N ILE A 107 -8.03 -0.78 -7.46
CA ILE A 107 -7.63 -2.02 -8.11
C ILE A 107 -6.30 -1.88 -8.86
N GLN A 108 -6.06 -0.72 -9.50
CA GLN A 108 -4.76 -0.43 -10.11
C GLN A 108 -3.63 -0.51 -9.10
N GLN A 109 -3.82 0.09 -7.92
CA GLN A 109 -2.80 0.01 -6.86
C GLN A 109 -2.64 -1.41 -6.31
N LEU A 110 -3.74 -2.13 -6.08
CA LEU A 110 -3.70 -3.53 -5.63
C LEU A 110 -3.00 -4.45 -6.65
N PHE A 111 -3.19 -4.22 -7.95
CA PHE A 111 -2.54 -5.04 -8.99
C PHE A 111 -1.03 -4.80 -9.11
N MET A 112 -0.52 -3.65 -8.67
CA MET A 112 0.93 -3.47 -8.52
C MET A 112 1.50 -4.48 -7.49
N ASP A 113 0.68 -4.97 -6.56
CA ASP A 113 1.07 -5.93 -5.51
C ASP A 113 0.78 -7.40 -5.87
N LYS A 114 -0.04 -7.65 -6.91
CA LYS A 114 -0.58 -8.98 -7.23
C LYS A 114 0.47 -10.07 -7.45
N ARG A 115 1.68 -9.73 -7.88
CA ARG A 115 2.74 -10.73 -8.13
C ARG A 115 3.27 -11.39 -6.85
N LYS A 116 2.91 -10.91 -5.65
CA LYS A 116 3.42 -11.41 -4.37
C LYS A 116 2.36 -11.97 -3.41
N ASN A 117 1.08 -11.67 -3.59
CA ASN A 117 0.07 -12.01 -2.59
C ASN A 117 -1.27 -12.48 -3.18
N THR A 118 -1.64 -13.73 -2.90
CA THR A 118 -2.91 -14.34 -3.31
C THR A 118 -4.14 -13.69 -2.64
N GLN A 119 -3.95 -12.98 -1.53
CA GLN A 119 -5.01 -12.18 -0.87
C GLN A 119 -5.46 -10.98 -1.71
N VAL A 120 -4.65 -10.53 -2.67
CA VAL A 120 -5.06 -9.46 -3.58
C VAL A 120 -6.25 -9.90 -4.43
N ASP A 121 -6.30 -11.16 -4.85
CA ASP A 121 -7.39 -11.66 -5.69
C ASP A 121 -8.73 -11.71 -4.91
N SER A 122 -8.72 -12.12 -3.63
CA SER A 122 -9.93 -12.08 -2.80
C SER A 122 -10.40 -10.64 -2.57
N LEU A 123 -9.48 -9.72 -2.28
CA LEU A 123 -9.79 -8.31 -2.11
C LEU A 123 -10.41 -7.68 -3.35
N VAL A 124 -9.82 -7.94 -4.52
CA VAL A 124 -10.35 -7.49 -5.82
C VAL A 124 -11.75 -8.03 -6.04
N GLU A 125 -11.99 -9.31 -5.75
CA GLU A 125 -13.30 -9.93 -5.89
C GLU A 125 -14.35 -9.29 -4.97
N TYR A 126 -14.04 -9.10 -3.68
CA TYR A 126 -14.94 -8.46 -2.73
C TYR A 126 -15.21 -6.99 -3.06
N ALA A 127 -14.19 -6.23 -3.48
CA ALA A 127 -14.36 -4.86 -3.94
C ALA A 127 -15.24 -4.79 -5.21
N GLY A 128 -15.08 -5.74 -6.12
CA GLY A 128 -15.95 -5.88 -7.30
C GLY A 128 -17.40 -6.19 -6.93
N LYS A 129 -17.61 -7.09 -5.98
CA LYS A 129 -18.96 -7.38 -5.43
C LYS A 129 -19.57 -6.16 -4.75
N LEU A 130 -18.79 -5.41 -3.97
CA LEU A 130 -19.26 -4.23 -3.26
C LEU A 130 -19.69 -3.12 -4.22
N SER A 131 -18.86 -2.81 -5.22
CA SER A 131 -19.17 -1.79 -6.22
C SER A 131 -20.41 -2.15 -7.04
N THR A 132 -20.54 -3.41 -7.46
CA THR A 132 -21.70 -3.90 -8.20
C THR A 132 -22.98 -3.84 -7.36
N SER A 133 -22.90 -4.27 -6.09
CA SER A 133 -24.02 -4.24 -5.16
C SER A 133 -24.44 -2.81 -4.81
N ALA A 134 -23.50 -1.89 -4.62
CA ALA A 134 -23.76 -0.47 -4.38
C ALA A 134 -24.49 0.19 -5.56
N ILE A 135 -24.01 -0.05 -6.79
CA ILE A 135 -24.67 0.46 -8.01
C ILE A 135 -26.07 -0.14 -8.15
N GLY A 136 -26.23 -1.44 -7.90
CA GLY A 136 -27.53 -2.10 -7.92
C GLY A 136 -28.52 -1.48 -6.92
N LEU A 137 -28.07 -1.22 -5.69
CA LEU A 137 -28.89 -0.58 -4.66
C LEU A 137 -29.31 0.85 -5.05
N ILE A 138 -28.39 1.65 -5.60
CA ILE A 138 -28.68 2.99 -6.12
C ILE A 138 -29.74 2.95 -7.23
N LEU A 139 -29.62 1.99 -8.15
CA LEU A 139 -30.58 1.82 -9.25
C LEU A 139 -31.96 1.40 -8.73
N SER A 140 -32.04 0.49 -7.76
CA SER A 140 -33.31 0.08 -7.14
C SER A 140 -34.04 1.25 -6.50
N PHE A 141 -33.35 2.12 -5.76
CA PHE A 141 -33.96 3.34 -5.21
C PHE A 141 -34.41 4.31 -6.31
N THR A 142 -33.64 4.41 -7.40
CA THR A 142 -33.99 5.30 -8.51
C THR A 142 -35.27 4.82 -9.22
N ILE A 143 -35.41 3.50 -9.46
CA ILE A 143 -36.57 2.90 -10.12
C ILE A 143 -37.83 2.92 -9.24
N GLU A 144 -37.72 2.62 -7.94
CA GLU A 144 -38.87 2.67 -7.00
C GLU A 144 -39.53 4.06 -6.99
N GLN A 145 -38.71 5.11 -7.12
CA GLN A 145 -39.21 6.49 -7.23
C GLN A 145 -39.91 6.76 -8.57
N GLU A 146 -39.57 6.04 -9.64
CA GLU A 146 -40.27 6.14 -10.93
C GLU A 146 -41.63 5.42 -10.91
N GLU A 147 -41.77 4.33 -10.15
CA GLU A 147 -42.90 3.39 -10.19
C GLU A 147 -43.94 3.58 -9.06
N SER A 148 -43.84 4.66 -8.27
CA SER A 148 -44.60 4.95 -7.03
C SER A 148 -46.15 4.88 -7.05
N HIS A 149 -46.77 4.38 -8.12
CA HIS A 149 -48.21 4.06 -8.22
C HIS A 149 -48.58 2.59 -7.93
N LEU A 150 -47.65 1.64 -7.74
CA LEU A 150 -47.98 0.22 -7.55
C LEU A 150 -47.21 -0.41 -6.38
N LYS A 151 -47.78 -0.43 -5.16
CA LYS A 151 -47.13 -1.04 -3.99
C LYS A 151 -47.76 -2.36 -3.59
N ASN A 152 -46.90 -3.36 -3.32
CA ASN A 152 -46.92 -4.12 -2.05
C ASN A 152 -45.67 -5.02 -1.80
N ASP A 153 -44.75 -5.24 -2.77
CA ASP A 153 -43.61 -6.18 -2.61
C ASP A 153 -42.19 -5.54 -2.65
N GLU A 154 -42.05 -4.30 -3.15
CA GLU A 154 -40.75 -3.65 -3.41
C GLU A 154 -39.92 -3.31 -2.16
N ASN A 155 -40.57 -3.07 -1.02
CA ASN A 155 -39.90 -2.75 0.24
C ASN A 155 -39.12 -3.97 0.81
N GLY A 156 -39.51 -5.19 0.43
CA GLY A 156 -38.80 -6.42 0.79
C GLY A 156 -37.47 -6.56 0.05
N GLU A 157 -37.45 -6.25 -1.25
CA GLU A 157 -36.27 -6.36 -2.10
C GLU A 157 -35.20 -5.32 -1.75
N ILE A 158 -35.57 -4.07 -1.51
CA ILE A 158 -34.60 -3.02 -1.09
C ILE A 158 -33.98 -3.37 0.26
N LYS A 159 -34.78 -3.89 1.19
CA LYS A 159 -34.28 -4.37 2.49
C LYS A 159 -33.32 -5.54 2.31
N ARG A 160 -33.61 -6.48 1.39
CA ARG A 160 -32.72 -7.59 1.05
C ARG A 160 -31.41 -7.09 0.45
N LEU A 161 -31.45 -6.15 -0.49
CA LEU A 161 -30.25 -5.55 -1.11
C LEU A 161 -29.42 -4.77 -0.11
N THR A 162 -30.05 -4.03 0.81
CA THR A 162 -29.39 -3.32 1.91
C THR A 162 -28.64 -4.29 2.82
N ASN A 163 -29.30 -5.39 3.24
CA ASN A 163 -28.65 -6.41 4.07
C ASN A 163 -27.48 -7.09 3.34
N LYS A 164 -27.63 -7.37 2.04
CA LYS A 164 -26.56 -7.93 1.21
C LYS A 164 -25.37 -6.97 1.11
N GLN A 165 -25.63 -5.67 0.93
CA GLN A 165 -24.60 -4.64 0.88
C GLN A 165 -23.79 -4.61 2.18
N LEU A 166 -24.46 -4.59 3.34
CA LEU A 166 -23.80 -4.59 4.66
C LEU A 166 -22.91 -5.82 4.87
N GLN A 167 -23.37 -7.01 4.48
CA GLN A 167 -22.57 -8.23 4.60
C GLN A 167 -21.30 -8.19 3.75
N ILE A 168 -21.38 -7.63 2.53
CA ILE A 168 -20.22 -7.47 1.65
C ILE A 168 -19.26 -6.43 2.23
N GLU A 169 -19.76 -5.33 2.80
CA GLU A 169 -18.95 -4.31 3.47
C GLU A 169 -18.15 -4.89 4.63
N GLU A 170 -18.81 -5.65 5.52
CA GLU A 170 -18.15 -6.31 6.65
C GLU A 170 -17.08 -7.31 6.19
N ALA A 171 -17.37 -8.10 5.16
CA ALA A 171 -16.44 -9.07 4.62
C ALA A 171 -15.20 -8.40 4.01
N LEU A 172 -15.41 -7.37 3.18
CA LEU A 172 -14.32 -6.63 2.54
C LEU A 172 -13.43 -5.93 3.58
N ASN A 173 -14.02 -5.30 4.58
CA ASN A 173 -13.26 -4.59 5.62
C ASN A 173 -12.36 -5.55 6.42
N LYS A 174 -12.85 -6.76 6.71
CA LYS A 174 -12.05 -7.82 7.37
C LYS A 174 -10.87 -8.25 6.51
N GLU A 175 -11.12 -8.57 5.24
CA GLU A 175 -10.07 -8.98 4.30
C GLU A 175 -9.01 -7.87 4.14
N PHE A 176 -9.44 -6.61 4.05
CA PHE A 176 -8.53 -5.48 3.91
C PHE A 176 -7.64 -5.29 5.14
N TYR A 177 -8.21 -5.44 6.34
CA TYR A 177 -7.44 -5.36 7.57
C TYR A 177 -6.39 -6.48 7.68
N ILE A 178 -6.74 -7.70 7.28
CA ILE A 178 -5.81 -8.83 7.22
C ILE A 178 -4.65 -8.51 6.25
N TYR A 179 -4.97 -8.02 5.06
CA TYR A 179 -3.98 -7.67 4.04
C TYR A 179 -3.01 -6.59 4.51
N ILE A 180 -3.53 -5.49 5.05
CA ILE A 180 -2.72 -4.39 5.59
C ILE A 180 -1.82 -4.87 6.73
N THR A 181 -2.34 -5.71 7.62
CA THR A 181 -1.55 -6.29 8.71
C THR A 181 -0.40 -7.15 8.19
N ALA A 182 -0.62 -7.91 7.11
CA ALA A 182 0.44 -8.68 6.45
C ALA A 182 1.51 -7.76 5.86
N LEU A 183 1.12 -6.69 5.16
CA LEU A 183 2.07 -5.70 4.62
C LEU A 183 2.87 -4.99 5.71
N GLU A 184 2.24 -4.62 6.82
CA GLU A 184 2.93 -4.02 7.96
C GLU A 184 3.91 -5.00 8.61
N LYS A 185 3.58 -6.29 8.66
CA LYS A 185 4.48 -7.34 9.14
C LYS A 185 5.69 -7.51 8.22
N GLU A 186 5.49 -7.53 6.91
CA GLU A 186 6.59 -7.58 5.92
C GLU A 186 7.50 -6.37 6.04
N ARG A 187 6.93 -5.16 6.15
CA ARG A 187 7.71 -3.94 6.41
C ARG A 187 8.47 -4.03 7.73
N ASN A 188 7.85 -4.54 8.79
CA ASN A 188 8.52 -4.69 10.08
C ASN A 188 9.64 -5.72 10.03
N ALA A 189 9.55 -6.78 9.20
CA ALA A 189 10.67 -7.70 9.01
C ALA A 189 11.92 -6.98 8.46
N LEU A 190 11.74 -6.02 7.54
CA LEU A 190 12.83 -5.18 7.02
C LEU A 190 13.52 -4.32 8.10
N LEU A 191 12.87 -4.08 9.24
CA LEU A 191 13.44 -3.34 10.39
C LEU A 191 14.26 -4.22 11.33
N PHE A 192 13.96 -5.52 11.41
CA PHE A 192 14.45 -6.39 12.49
C PHE A 192 15.31 -7.57 12.02
N GLU A 193 15.28 -7.91 10.73
CA GLU A 193 16.17 -8.91 10.15
C GLU A 193 17.43 -8.23 9.59
N ASP A 194 18.62 -8.71 9.98
CA ASP A 194 19.92 -8.23 9.47
C ASP A 194 20.07 -8.63 7.99
N HIS A 195 19.37 -7.94 7.10
CA HIS A 195 19.47 -8.17 5.66
C HIS A 195 20.80 -7.65 5.13
N SER A 196 21.53 -8.48 4.38
CA SER A 196 22.72 -8.03 3.65
C SER A 196 22.32 -7.16 2.44
N LEU A 197 23.21 -6.25 2.01
CA LEU A 197 23.03 -5.43 0.81
C LEU A 197 22.65 -6.27 -0.43
N LYS A 198 23.17 -7.51 -0.48
CA LYS A 198 22.97 -8.45 -1.59
C LYS A 198 21.55 -9.04 -1.59
N GLU A 199 21.00 -9.35 -0.41
CA GLU A 199 19.61 -9.82 -0.26
C GLU A 199 18.62 -8.69 -0.54
N LEU A 200 18.94 -7.45 -0.13
CA LEU A 200 18.16 -6.25 -0.48
C LEU A 200 18.17 -5.98 -1.98
N GLN A 201 19.33 -6.12 -2.64
CA GLN A 201 19.47 -5.99 -4.10
C GLN A 201 18.77 -7.12 -4.85
N GLU A 202 18.82 -8.37 -4.41
CA GLU A 202 18.12 -9.50 -5.05
C GLU A 202 16.60 -9.40 -4.91
N MET A 203 16.10 -8.94 -3.76
CA MET A 203 14.68 -8.59 -3.60
C MET A 203 14.21 -7.48 -4.54
N TYR A 204 15.14 -6.64 -5.03
CA TYR A 204 14.84 -5.48 -5.89
C TYR A 204 15.23 -5.63 -7.36
N GLN A 205 16.19 -6.47 -7.74
CA GLN A 205 16.41 -6.86 -9.14
C GLN A 205 15.16 -7.56 -9.69
N GLN A 206 14.44 -8.29 -8.83
CA GLN A 206 13.10 -8.79 -9.13
C GLN A 206 12.00 -7.70 -9.21
N ARG A 207 12.24 -6.47 -8.71
CA ARG A 207 11.32 -5.32 -8.79
C ARG A 207 11.64 -4.36 -9.95
N GLU A 208 12.91 -4.09 -10.27
CA GLU A 208 13.33 -3.08 -11.28
C GLU A 208 13.36 -3.59 -12.74
N GLU A 209 13.50 -4.90 -13.00
CA GLU A 209 13.36 -5.42 -14.38
C GLU A 209 11.96 -5.20 -14.99
N TYR A 210 10.99 -4.73 -14.20
CA TYR A 210 9.59 -4.59 -14.62
C TYR A 210 9.12 -3.14 -14.85
N GLY A 211 10.02 -2.16 -14.81
CA GLY A 211 9.76 -0.80 -15.32
C GLY A 211 9.93 -0.66 -16.85
N LYS A 212 10.24 -1.76 -17.56
CA LYS A 212 10.41 -1.82 -19.02
C LYS A 212 9.46 -2.83 -19.67
N ILE A 213 8.15 -2.68 -19.47
CA ILE A 213 7.12 -3.13 -20.43
C ILE A 213 6.03 -2.07 -20.49
#